data_AF-A0A813L4H5-F1
#
_entry.id   AF-A0A813L4H5-F1
#
_cell.length_a   1.000
_cell.length_b   1.000
_cell.length_c   1.000
_cell.angle_alpha   90.00
_cell.angle_beta   90.00
_cell.angle_gamma   90.00
#
_symmetry.space_group_name_H-M   'P 1'
#
loop_
_entity.id
_entity.type
_entity.pdbx_description
1 polymer ?
#
loop_
_entity_poly.entity_id
_entity_poly.type
_entity_poly.pdbx_seq_one_letter_code
_entity_poly.pdbx_strand_id
1 'polypeptide(L)'
;ELLESWKTAAMYQMLHAMMIGVSASLRRNSKAPKLFSLGCLFFSGSIYGLCLLPKGHGMRKLLGPATPLGGLLFIAGWLAMALGDNGPEGSDQK
;
A
#
# COMPACT_ATOMS: atom_id res chain seq x y z
N GLU A 1 16.73 -17.93 -2.32
CA GLU A 1 16.48 -16.64 -1.62
C GLU A 1 15.65 -15.66 -2.45
N LEU A 2 16.14 -15.14 -3.59
CA LEU A 2 15.41 -14.12 -4.37
C LEU A 2 14.02 -14.58 -4.86
N LEU A 3 13.88 -15.85 -5.29
CA LEU A 3 12.59 -16.42 -5.69
C LEU A 3 11.60 -16.54 -4.53
N GLU A 4 12.08 -16.81 -3.32
CA GLU A 4 11.24 -16.85 -2.12
C GLU A 4 10.79 -15.43 -1.75
N SER A 5 11.70 -14.45 -1.76
CA SER A 5 11.35 -13.04 -1.57
C SER A 5 10.36 -12.52 -2.63
N TRP A 6 10.49 -12.98 -3.89
CA TRP A 6 9.53 -12.67 -4.95
C TRP A 6 8.13 -13.23 -4.66
N LYS A 7 8.04 -14.51 -4.26
CA LYS A 7 6.77 -15.12 -3.84
C LYS A 7 6.17 -14.38 -2.66
N THR A 8 6.99 -13.98 -1.68
CA THR A 8 6.55 -13.17 -0.54
C THR A 8 5.98 -11.83 -0.99
N ALA A 9 6.65 -11.11 -1.90
CA ALA A 9 6.14 -9.86 -2.47
C ALA A 9 4.79 -10.03 -3.18
N ALA A 10 4.65 -11.08 -3.99
CA ALA A 10 3.42 -11.41 -4.70
C ALA A 10 2.28 -11.79 -3.75
N MET A 11 2.56 -12.60 -2.73
CA MET A 11 1.60 -12.96 -1.69
C MET A 11 1.10 -11.71 -0.94
N TYR A 12 2.02 -10.82 -0.53
CA TYR A 12 1.64 -9.57 0.11
C TYR A 12 0.82 -8.67 -0.81
N GLN A 13 1.21 -8.56 -2.09
CA GLN A 13 0.44 -7.77 -3.05
C GLN A 13 -0.98 -8.31 -3.20
N MET A 14 -1.16 -9.63 -3.29
CA MET A 14 -2.49 -10.26 -3.39
C MET A 14 -3.36 -9.98 -2.15
N LEU A 15 -2.79 -10.11 -0.95
CA LEU A 15 -3.49 -9.83 0.31
C LEU A 15 -3.95 -8.36 0.38
N HIS A 16 -3.06 -7.41 0.04
CA HIS A 16 -3.41 -6.00 0.04
C HIS A 16 -4.36 -5.62 -1.10
N ALA A 17 -4.29 -6.27 -2.26
CA ALA A 17 -5.25 -6.06 -3.35
C ALA A 17 -6.68 -6.43 -2.94
N MET A 18 -6.85 -7.53 -2.20
CA MET A 18 -8.16 -7.89 -1.62
C MET A 18 -8.63 -6.83 -0.61
N MET A 19 -7.75 -6.38 0.28
CA MET A 19 -8.05 -5.30 1.24
C MET A 19 -8.47 -4.00 0.54
N ILE A 20 -7.75 -3.60 -0.53
CA ILE A 20 -8.09 -2.43 -1.35
C ILE A 20 -9.48 -2.62 -1.97
N GLY A 21 -9.76 -3.78 -2.57
CA GLY A 21 -11.06 -4.09 -3.17
C GLY A 21 -12.22 -4.00 -2.16
N VAL A 22 -12.05 -4.57 -0.97
CA VAL A 22 -13.03 -4.47 0.13
C VAL A 22 -13.18 -3.02 0.61
N SER A 23 -12.09 -2.29 0.79
CA SER A 23 -12.16 -0.88 1.22
C SER A 23 -12.87 0.00 0.20
N ALA A 24 -12.71 -0.28 -1.10
CA ALA A 24 -13.36 0.45 -2.18
C ALA A 24 -14.86 0.13 -2.27
N SER A 25 -15.25 -1.13 -2.04
CA SER A 25 -16.65 -1.56 -2.12
C SER A 25 -17.51 -1.01 -0.97
N LEU A 26 -16.91 -0.76 0.20
CA LEU A 26 -17.62 -0.16 1.34
C LEU A 26 -18.04 1.29 1.11
N ARG A 27 -17.46 2.00 0.12
CA ARG A 27 -17.74 3.41 -0.26
C ARG A 27 -17.76 4.42 0.91
N ARG A 28 -17.23 4.06 2.08
CA ARG A 28 -17.29 4.84 3.32
C ARG A 28 -16.26 5.97 3.38
N ASN A 29 -15.16 5.82 2.64
CA ASN A 29 -14.09 6.82 2.57
C ASN A 29 -13.29 6.64 1.27
N SER A 30 -13.27 7.66 0.40
CA SER A 30 -12.55 7.60 -0.89
C SER A 30 -11.02 7.69 -0.77
N LYS A 31 -10.51 8.08 0.39
CA LYS A 31 -9.07 8.22 0.67
C LYS A 31 -8.46 6.88 1.10
N ALA A 32 -9.18 6.06 1.87
CA ALA A 32 -8.68 4.76 2.35
C ALA A 32 -8.16 3.83 1.24
N PRO A 33 -8.90 3.56 0.14
CA PRO A 33 -8.40 2.71 -0.95
C PRO A 33 -7.14 3.26 -1.62
N LYS A 34 -7.01 4.60 -1.70
CA LYS A 34 -5.82 5.27 -2.26
C LYS A 34 -4.60 5.09 -1.35
N LEU A 35 -4.80 5.24 -0.03
CA LEU A 35 -3.74 5.03 0.96
C LEU A 35 -3.27 3.56 0.99
N PHE A 36 -4.21 2.60 0.94
CA PHE A 36 -3.87 1.19 0.85
C PHE A 36 -3.13 0.85 -0.46
N SER A 37 -3.54 1.44 -1.58
CA SER A 37 -2.86 1.25 -2.87
C SER A 37 -1.42 1.78 -2.84
N LEU A 38 -1.22 2.98 -2.30
CA LEU A 38 0.11 3.57 -2.18
C LEU A 38 0.98 2.81 -1.18
N GLY A 39 0.41 2.38 -0.05
CA GLY A 39 1.09 1.52 0.92
C GLY A 39 1.53 0.18 0.31
N CYS A 40 0.66 -0.46 -0.48
CA CYS A 40 0.97 -1.70 -1.19
C CYS A 40 2.10 -1.52 -2.21
N LEU A 41 2.08 -0.39 -2.95
CA LEU A 41 3.14 -0.07 -3.90
C LEU A 41 4.49 0.08 -3.20
N PHE A 42 4.56 0.82 -2.10
CA PHE A 42 5.82 1.00 -1.37
C PHE A 42 6.26 -0.28 -0.65
N PHE A 43 5.33 -1.03 -0.06
CA PHE A 43 5.64 -2.25 0.67
C PHE A 43 6.07 -3.38 -0.27
N SER A 44 5.17 -3.88 -1.13
CA SER A 44 5.48 -4.98 -2.04
C SER A 44 6.46 -4.55 -3.13
N GLY A 45 6.34 -3.32 -3.65
CA GLY A 45 7.31 -2.76 -4.60
C GLY A 45 8.73 -2.68 -4.04
N SER A 46 8.90 -2.44 -2.73
CA SER A 46 10.23 -2.47 -2.13
C SER A 46 10.88 -3.85 -2.19
N ILE A 47 10.10 -4.91 -1.96
CA ILE A 47 10.58 -6.29 -2.01
C ILE A 47 10.90 -6.68 -3.46
N TYR A 48 10.06 -6.32 -4.44
CA TYR A 48 10.39 -6.51 -5.85
C TYR A 48 11.66 -5.76 -6.26
N GLY A 49 11.82 -4.52 -5.82
CA GLY A 49 13.03 -3.73 -6.04
C GLY A 49 14.27 -4.41 -5.47
N LEU A 50 14.19 -4.98 -4.27
CA LEU A 50 15.29 -5.74 -3.67
C LEU A 50 15.61 -7.04 -4.42
N CYS A 51 14.61 -7.66 -5.05
CA CYS A 51 14.80 -8.84 -5.89
C CYS A 51 15.45 -8.52 -7.23
N LEU A 52 15.07 -7.40 -7.84
CA LEU A 52 15.50 -7.02 -9.20
C LEU A 52 16.81 -6.21 -9.22
N LEU A 53 17.11 -5.44 -8.16
CA LEU A 53 18.32 -4.61 -8.14
C LEU A 53 19.58 -5.40 -7.73
N PRO A 54 20.72 -5.18 -8.41
CA PRO A 54 22.01 -5.75 -8.01
C PRO A 54 22.45 -5.30 -6.60
N LYS A 55 23.25 -6.14 -5.93
CA LYS A 55 23.87 -5.76 -4.64
C LYS A 55 24.86 -4.62 -4.92
N GLY A 56 24.68 -3.47 -4.26
CA GLY A 56 25.48 -2.25 -4.47
C GLY A 56 24.77 -1.11 -5.23
N HIS A 57 23.59 -1.36 -5.80
CA HIS A 57 22.82 -0.32 -6.49
C HIS A 57 22.29 0.74 -5.51
N GLY A 58 22.54 2.02 -5.79
CA GLY A 58 22.22 3.14 -4.88
C GLY A 58 20.74 3.20 -4.46
N MET A 59 19.82 2.81 -5.35
CA MET A 59 18.39 2.75 -5.04
C MET A 59 18.03 1.75 -3.92
N ARG A 60 18.87 0.75 -3.60
CA ARG A 60 18.64 -0.13 -2.43
C ARG A 60 18.65 0.63 -1.10
N LYS A 61 19.38 1.74 -1.01
CA LYS A 61 19.35 2.62 0.18
C LYS A 61 18.01 3.32 0.33
N LEU A 62 17.35 3.63 -0.79
CA LEU A 62 16.02 4.26 -0.80
C LEU A 62 14.89 3.24 -0.56
N LEU A 63 15.12 1.97 -0.91
CA LEU A 63 14.20 0.86 -0.67
C LEU A 63 14.07 0.51 0.81
N GLY A 64 15.10 0.77 1.63
CA GLY A 64 15.06 0.55 3.08
C GLY A 64 13.96 1.37 3.78
N PRO A 65 13.90 2.70 3.60
CA PRO A 65 12.81 3.54 4.12
C PRO A 65 11.45 3.34 3.45
N ALA A 66 11.41 2.77 2.24
CA ALA A 66 10.14 2.55 1.52
C ALA A 66 9.22 1.58 2.26
N THR A 67 9.77 0.53 2.89
CA THR A 67 8.99 -0.47 3.63
C THR A 67 8.27 0.12 4.88
N PRO A 68 8.94 0.87 5.79
CA PRO A 68 8.25 1.52 6.90
C PRO A 68 7.29 2.62 6.43
N LEU A 69 7.60 3.32 5.34
CA LEU A 69 6.66 4.28 4.74
C LEU A 69 5.38 3.60 4.23
N GLY A 70 5.52 2.44 3.57
CA GLY A 70 4.37 1.63 3.16
C GLY A 70 3.51 1.19 4.35
N GLY A 71 4.15 0.77 5.45
CA GLY A 71 3.46 0.44 6.70
C GLY A 71 2.70 1.64 7.31
N LEU A 72 3.30 2.83 7.32
CA LEU A 72 2.65 4.06 7.78
C LEU A 72 1.42 4.41 6.92
N LEU A 73 1.51 4.23 5.61
CA LEU A 73 0.38 4.45 4.70
C LEU A 73 -0.76 3.46 4.94
N PHE A 74 -0.44 2.20 5.26
CA PHE A 74 -1.45 1.23 5.67
C PHE A 74 -2.14 1.62 6.97
N ILE A 75 -1.39 2.04 7.98
CA ILE A 75 -1.96 2.53 9.25
C ILE A 75 -2.88 3.73 8.99
N ALA A 76 -2.43 4.70 8.18
CA ALA A 76 -3.24 5.85 7.81
C ALA A 76 -4.50 5.45 7.00
N GLY A 77 -4.43 4.41 6.16
CA GLY A 77 -5.59 3.85 5.45
C GLY A 77 -6.62 3.25 6.40
N TRP A 78 -6.16 2.49 7.40
CA TRP A 78 -7.01 1.95 8.47
C TRP A 78 -7.65 3.05 9.32
N LEU A 79 -6.88 4.08 9.69
CA LEU A 79 -7.40 5.24 10.42
C LEU A 79 -8.45 5.99 9.59
N ALA A 80 -8.21 6.19 8.29
CA ALA A 80 -9.18 6.82 7.39
C ALA A 80 -10.50 6.01 7.27
N MET A 81 -10.42 4.68 7.27
CA MET A 81 -11.62 3.84 7.34
C MET A 81 -12.35 3.95 8.69
N ALA A 82 -11.60 3.92 9.79
CA ALA A 82 -12.17 3.93 11.14
C ALA A 82 -12.84 5.27 11.49
N LEU A 83 -12.20 6.39 11.11
CA LEU A 83 -12.68 7.73 11.42
C LEU A 83 -13.83 8.18 10.51
N GLY A 84 -14.08 7.48 9.40
CA GLY A 84 -15.03 7.91 8.37
C GLY A 84 -14.60 9.22 7.69
N ASP A 85 -15.14 9.52 6.51
CA ASP A 85 -14.92 10.85 5.93
C ASP A 85 -15.75 11.86 6.73
N ASN A 86 -15.13 12.66 7.59
CA ASN A 86 -15.74 13.86 8.19
C ASN A 86 -15.60 15.08 7.25
N GLY A 87 -15.39 14.83 5.95
CA GLY A 87 -15.42 15.89 4.94
C GLY A 87 -16.84 16.46 4.85
N PRO A 88 -17.00 17.78 4.65
CA PRO A 88 -18.32 18.39 4.56
C PRO A 88 -19.12 17.67 3.48
N GLU A 89 -20.28 17.13 3.86
CA GLU A 89 -21.31 16.69 2.91
C GLU A 89 -21.61 17.87 1.99
N GLY A 90 -21.17 17.79 0.74
CA GLY A 90 -21.44 18.85 -0.23
C GLY A 90 -20.86 18.51 -1.59
N SER A 91 -21.75 18.28 -2.56
CA SER A 91 -21.52 18.00 -4.00
C SER A 91 -20.77 16.68 -4.27
N ASP A 92 -21.30 15.67 -4.94
CA ASP A 92 -22.39 15.60 -5.92
C ASP A 92 -23.07 14.23 -5.83
N GLN A 93 -24.35 14.24 -5.50
CA GLN A 93 -25.28 13.24 -6.00
C GLN A 93 -25.87 13.84 -7.27
N LYS A 94 -25.32 13.46 -8.43
CA LYS A 94 -26.01 13.62 -9.70
C LYS A 94 -25.83 12.36 -10.54
#